data_AF-A0A068TU72-F1
#
_entry.id   AF-A0A068TU72-F1
#
_cell.length_a   1.000
_cell.length_b   1.000
_cell.length_c   1.000
_cell.angle_alpha   90.00
_cell.angle_beta   90.00
_cell.angle_gamma   90.00
#
_symmetry.space_group_name_H-M   'P 1'
#
loop_
_entity.id
_entity.type
_entity.pdbx_description
1 polymer ?
#
loop_
_entity_poly.entity_id
_entity_poly.type
_entity_poly.pdbx_seq_one_letter_code
_entity_poly.pdbx_strand_id
1 'polypeptide(L)'
;MAQIPNLDNAPINLTSIRDQSQKELLTILKNIRGKKCLAIDPKLGGSLSLILVRLSELWEHGAELRHLTAEPIQTDCTKVVYLVHSQLDLMKLISSQIRDDTSKGLQREYFVYFVPRRTVVCEKILEEEKVYDLLTIGEYPLYLMPIDEDVISFELDLAYKDHLVDGDTTSLWHIAKALHKLESTFGVIPNIRAKGKASARVADILNRMQIEEPVNASDAGMPEINTLILLDREVDMITPLCSQLTYEGLLDEFLGVNNGAVEVDSSIMGVQQEGKKMKVPLNSTDKLFKEIRDLNFEVVVQVLRQKATSMKQDYTEMTTTNQTVSELKDFVKKLNSLPEITRHINLAQHLSTFTSKPSFLGRLDMEHTIVEAESYDICFEYIEEMIHKQEPLVNVLRLLILFSITNSGLPKRNFDYLRQVEGRMH
;
A
#
# COMPACT_ATOMS: atom_id res chain seq x y z
N MET A 1 -3.22 8.51 13.73
CA MET A 1 -2.15 7.68 13.13
C MET A 1 -2.71 6.31 12.91
N ALA A 2 -2.34 5.63 11.83
CA ALA A 2 -2.70 4.23 11.65
C ALA A 2 -2.13 3.43 12.82
N GLN A 3 -2.92 2.50 13.36
CA GLN A 3 -2.44 1.56 14.36
C GLN A 3 -1.47 0.60 13.66
N ILE A 4 -0.25 0.52 14.17
CA ILE A 4 0.79 -0.35 13.62
C ILE A 4 0.36 -1.80 13.81
N PRO A 5 0.51 -2.65 12.79
CA PRO A 5 0.09 -4.04 12.87
C PRO A 5 0.94 -4.78 13.91
N ASN A 6 0.26 -5.52 14.78
CA ASN A 6 0.90 -6.50 15.64
C ASN A 6 1.43 -7.66 14.79
N LEU A 7 2.70 -8.01 14.95
CA LEU A 7 3.38 -9.06 14.20
C LEU A 7 3.72 -10.29 15.05
N ASP A 8 3.23 -10.37 16.30
CA ASP A 8 3.59 -11.42 17.26
C ASP A 8 3.22 -12.84 16.78
N ASN A 9 2.20 -12.98 15.92
CA ASN A 9 1.80 -14.29 15.36
C ASN A 9 2.43 -14.59 14.00
N ALA A 10 3.37 -13.76 13.53
CA ALA A 10 3.99 -13.97 12.23
C ALA A 10 4.79 -15.29 12.20
N PRO A 11 4.82 -16.00 11.07
CA PRO A 11 5.54 -17.28 10.95
C PRO A 11 7.07 -17.12 11.05
N ILE A 12 7.57 -15.91 10.80
CA ILE A 12 8.96 -15.49 10.99
C ILE A 12 8.97 -14.15 11.74
N ASN A 13 10.10 -13.77 12.34
CA ASN A 13 10.19 -12.53 13.12
C ASN A 13 10.17 -11.26 12.25
N LEU A 14 8.98 -10.87 11.77
CA LEU A 14 8.78 -9.67 10.96
C LEU A 14 9.05 -8.38 11.72
N THR A 15 8.96 -8.39 13.05
CA THR A 15 9.33 -7.25 13.91
C THR A 15 10.79 -6.86 13.70
N SER A 16 11.69 -7.83 13.50
CA SER A 16 13.11 -7.56 13.21
C SER A 16 13.32 -6.76 11.92
N ILE A 17 12.51 -7.00 10.88
CA ILE A 17 12.56 -6.26 9.61
C ILE A 17 12.16 -4.80 9.87
N ARG A 18 11.05 -4.60 10.58
CA ARG A 18 10.54 -3.26 10.95
C ARG A 18 11.58 -2.49 11.77
N ASP A 19 12.10 -3.12 12.83
CA ASP A 19 13.08 -2.51 13.74
C ASP A 19 14.37 -2.15 13.02
N GLN A 20 14.83 -2.99 12.09
CA GLN A 20 16.03 -2.71 11.30
C GLN A 20 15.82 -1.50 10.38
N SER A 21 14.70 -1.41 9.67
CA SER A 21 14.37 -0.24 8.85
C SER A 21 14.23 1.03 9.70
N GLN A 22 13.57 0.94 10.86
CA GLN A 22 13.46 2.06 11.80
C GLN A 22 14.85 2.51 12.28
N LYS A 23 15.70 1.57 12.68
CA LYS A 23 17.07 1.83 13.16
C LYS A 23 17.94 2.47 12.08
N GLU A 24 17.82 2.06 10.82
CA GLU A 24 18.53 2.66 9.69
C GLU A 24 18.15 4.14 9.52
N LEU A 25 16.85 4.45 9.52
CA LEU A 25 16.36 5.83 9.45
C LEU A 25 16.81 6.67 10.65
N LEU A 26 16.69 6.15 11.87
CA LEU A 26 17.12 6.85 13.08
C LEU A 26 18.64 7.06 13.10
N THR A 27 19.42 6.14 12.55
CA THR A 27 20.89 6.28 12.41
C THR A 27 21.24 7.41 11.45
N ILE A 28 20.56 7.49 10.31
CA ILE A 28 20.69 8.62 9.37
C ILE A 28 20.43 9.94 10.09
N LEU A 29 19.30 10.05 10.81
CA LEU A 29 18.94 11.26 11.53
C LEU A 29 19.91 11.58 12.67
N LYS A 30 20.43 10.58 13.37
CA LYS A 30 21.42 10.73 14.45
C LYS A 30 22.76 11.26 13.96
N ASN A 31 23.20 10.81 12.78
CA ASN A 31 24.47 11.26 12.19
C ASN A 31 24.46 12.75 11.82
N ILE A 32 23.28 13.29 11.50
CA ILE A 32 23.09 14.72 11.28
C ILE A 32 22.90 15.41 12.63
N ARG A 33 23.96 16.03 13.16
CA ARG A 33 23.89 16.70 14.48
C ARG A 33 23.05 17.98 14.43
N GLY A 34 22.29 18.24 15.49
CA GLY A 34 21.47 19.45 15.67
C GLY A 34 20.01 19.29 15.28
N LYS A 35 19.23 20.38 15.42
CA LYS A 35 17.84 20.44 14.95
C LYS A 35 17.81 20.45 13.42
N LYS A 36 16.88 19.72 12.83
CA LYS A 36 16.74 19.56 11.38
C LYS A 36 15.29 19.49 10.97
N CYS A 37 15.00 19.95 9.75
CA CYS A 37 13.73 19.74 9.10
C CYS A 37 13.81 18.50 8.22
N LEU A 38 12.99 17.49 8.48
CA LEU A 38 12.83 16.30 7.64
C LEU A 38 11.66 16.53 6.68
N ALA A 39 11.98 16.84 5.44
CA ALA A 39 11.02 17.01 4.36
C ALA A 39 10.84 15.69 3.60
N ILE A 40 9.67 15.08 3.72
CA ILE A 40 9.38 13.77 3.11
C ILE A 40 8.53 13.93 1.84
N ASP A 41 8.81 13.12 0.82
CA ASP A 41 7.85 12.88 -0.26
C ASP A 41 6.51 12.41 0.36
N PRO A 42 5.37 13.07 0.07
CA PRO A 42 4.06 12.65 0.57
C PRO A 42 3.76 11.16 0.38
N LYS A 43 4.23 10.55 -0.72
CA LYS A 43 4.03 9.12 -1.00
C LYS A 43 4.71 8.20 0.04
N LEU A 44 5.80 8.65 0.65
CA LEU A 44 6.50 7.90 1.70
C LEU A 44 5.79 7.96 3.06
N GLY A 45 4.85 8.89 3.26
CA GLY A 45 4.19 9.06 4.56
C GLY A 45 3.50 7.79 5.06
N GLY A 46 2.87 7.06 4.15
CA GLY A 46 2.27 5.76 4.39
C GLY A 46 3.26 4.71 4.86
N SER A 47 4.29 4.43 4.05
CA SER A 47 5.37 3.49 4.34
C SER A 47 6.08 3.79 5.66
N LEU A 48 6.37 5.07 5.92
CA LEU A 48 7.01 5.49 7.17
C LEU A 48 6.11 5.26 8.39
N SER A 49 4.79 5.38 8.24
CA SER A 49 3.85 5.11 9.33
C SER A 49 3.77 3.64 9.73
N LEU A 50 4.21 2.72 8.86
CA LEU A 50 4.31 1.28 9.15
C LEU A 50 5.60 0.90 9.90
N ILE A 51 6.58 1.80 9.92
CA ILE A 51 7.92 1.54 10.47
C ILE A 51 8.18 2.36 11.73
N LEU A 52 7.73 3.61 11.75
CA LEU A 52 7.89 4.51 12.88
C LEU A 52 6.84 4.22 13.96
N VAL A 53 7.25 3.53 15.02
CA VAL A 53 6.38 3.18 16.15
C VAL A 53 5.76 4.42 16.79
N ARG A 54 6.55 5.49 16.95
CA ARG A 54 6.06 6.78 17.45
C ARG A 54 6.71 7.93 16.71
N LEU A 55 5.90 8.91 16.26
CA LEU A 55 6.46 10.14 15.68
C LEU A 55 7.36 10.91 16.66
N SER A 56 7.19 10.72 17.98
CA SER A 56 8.07 11.32 18.99
C SER A 56 9.53 10.89 18.82
N GLU A 57 9.80 9.72 18.23
CA GLU A 57 11.16 9.22 17.98
C GLU A 57 11.92 10.11 17.00
N LEU A 58 11.22 10.74 16.04
CA LEU A 58 11.82 11.75 15.17
C LEU A 58 12.21 13.01 15.95
N TRP A 59 11.31 13.46 16.84
CA TRP A 59 11.55 14.65 17.69
C TRP A 59 12.70 14.43 18.68
N GLU A 60 12.84 13.22 19.23
CA GLU A 60 13.98 12.84 20.07
C GLU A 60 15.32 12.97 19.34
N HIS A 61 15.33 12.80 18.01
CA HIS A 61 16.49 13.01 17.15
C HIS A 61 16.54 14.43 16.55
N GLY A 62 15.73 15.37 17.06
CA GLY A 62 15.71 16.76 16.67
C GLY A 62 15.15 17.02 15.26
N ALA A 63 14.39 16.08 14.69
CA ALA A 63 13.81 16.19 13.36
C ALA A 63 12.35 16.66 13.42
N GLU A 64 12.05 17.86 12.91
CA GLU A 64 10.67 18.27 12.64
C GLU A 64 10.21 17.68 11.29
N LEU A 65 9.03 17.06 11.26
CA LEU A 65 8.51 16.43 10.05
C LEU A 65 7.68 17.42 9.23
N ARG A 66 7.96 17.52 7.93
CA ARG A 66 7.16 18.28 6.96
C ARG A 66 6.97 17.47 5.67
N HIS A 67 5.87 17.70 4.97
CA HIS A 67 5.68 17.17 3.63
C HIS A 67 6.36 18.07 2.61
N LEU A 68 7.02 17.45 1.63
CA LEU A 68 7.57 18.15 0.49
C LEU A 68 6.43 18.58 -0.44
N THR A 69 6.33 19.88 -0.70
CA THR A 69 5.34 20.47 -1.60
C THR A 69 6.04 21.40 -2.59
N ALA A 70 5.29 21.92 -3.55
CA ALA A 70 5.79 22.92 -4.50
C ALA A 70 6.22 24.23 -3.81
N GLU A 71 5.68 24.51 -2.62
CA GLU A 71 6.02 25.71 -1.86
C GLU A 71 7.37 25.54 -1.13
N PRO A 72 8.14 26.63 -0.94
CA PRO A 72 9.38 26.59 -0.18
C PRO A 72 9.17 26.13 1.26
N ILE A 73 10.13 25.37 1.78
CA ILE A 73 10.07 24.86 3.16
C ILE A 73 10.23 26.00 4.15
N GLN A 74 9.15 26.30 4.87
CA GLN A 74 9.14 27.27 5.96
C GLN A 74 9.66 26.63 7.24
N THR A 75 10.94 26.79 7.55
CA THR A 75 11.55 26.25 8.77
C THR A 75 12.64 27.16 9.31
N ASP A 76 12.76 27.22 10.64
CA ASP A 76 13.87 27.90 11.32
C ASP A 76 15.10 26.99 11.46
N CYS A 77 15.00 25.72 11.03
CA CYS A 77 16.13 24.79 11.06
C CYS A 77 17.20 25.20 10.05
N THR A 78 18.46 25.17 10.49
CA THR A 78 19.63 25.39 9.62
C THR A 78 19.98 24.16 8.79
N LYS A 79 19.30 23.02 9.02
CA LYS A 79 19.52 21.76 8.32
C LYS A 79 18.22 21.27 7.72
N VAL A 80 18.24 20.90 6.44
CA VAL A 80 17.10 20.34 5.73
C VAL A 80 17.49 18.97 5.18
N VAL A 81 16.70 17.97 5.53
CA VAL A 81 16.89 16.57 5.12
C VAL A 81 15.70 16.20 4.24
N TYR A 82 15.96 16.02 2.95
CA TYR A 82 15.00 15.50 1.99
C TYR A 82 15.02 13.98 2.03
N LEU A 83 13.87 13.35 2.22
CA LEU A 83 13.70 11.91 2.10
C LEU A 83 12.70 11.64 0.96
N VAL A 84 13.20 11.14 -0.16
CA VAL A 84 12.45 11.14 -1.43
C VAL A 84 12.70 9.89 -2.25
N HIS A 85 11.72 9.51 -3.08
CA HIS A 85 11.95 8.54 -4.14
C HIS A 85 12.88 9.11 -5.22
N SER A 86 13.53 8.22 -5.97
CA SER A 86 14.41 8.58 -7.09
C SER A 86 13.63 9.02 -8.33
N GLN A 87 12.95 10.17 -8.24
CA GLN A 87 12.16 10.75 -9.32
C GLN A 87 12.72 12.09 -9.79
N LEU A 88 12.73 12.28 -11.11
CA LEU A 88 13.33 13.46 -11.76
C LEU A 88 12.63 14.77 -11.35
N ASP A 89 11.31 14.74 -11.21
CA ASP A 89 10.51 15.91 -10.84
C ASP A 89 10.81 16.36 -9.40
N LEU A 90 11.07 15.41 -8.50
CA LEU A 90 11.48 15.71 -7.12
C LEU A 90 12.87 16.38 -7.09
N MET A 91 13.79 15.97 -7.96
CA MET A 91 15.12 16.60 -8.05
C MET A 91 15.02 18.06 -8.51
N LYS A 92 14.18 18.34 -9.51
CA LYS A 92 13.91 19.70 -9.97
C LYS A 92 13.26 20.55 -8.87
N LEU A 93 12.31 19.97 -8.13
CA LEU A 93 11.64 20.64 -7.02
C LEU A 93 12.64 21.00 -5.89
N ILE A 94 13.44 20.03 -5.44
CA ILE A 94 14.48 20.25 -4.42
C ILE A 94 15.46 21.33 -4.88
N SER A 95 15.91 21.27 -6.14
CA SER A 95 16.80 22.26 -6.72
C SER A 95 16.19 23.67 -6.71
N SER A 96 14.90 23.79 -7.03
CA SER A 96 14.17 25.05 -6.98
C SER A 96 14.10 25.62 -5.55
N GLN A 97 13.86 24.79 -4.54
CA GLN A 97 13.80 25.23 -3.15
C GLN A 97 15.16 25.70 -2.63
N ILE A 98 16.24 24.98 -2.96
CA ILE A 98 17.61 25.38 -2.57
C ILE A 98 17.99 26.72 -3.22
N ARG A 99 17.62 26.95 -4.49
CA ARG A 99 17.83 28.24 -5.15
C ARG A 99 17.02 29.36 -4.52
N ASP A 100 15.77 29.11 -4.15
CA ASP A 100 14.93 30.10 -3.47
C ASP A 100 15.55 30.51 -2.13
N ASP A 101 15.99 29.55 -1.32
CA ASP A 101 16.71 29.79 -0.06
C ASP A 101 17.99 30.63 -0.30
N THR A 102 18.78 30.25 -1.30
CA THR A 102 20.01 30.95 -1.67
C THR A 102 19.72 32.39 -2.09
N SER A 103 18.65 32.62 -2.85
CA SER A 103 18.23 33.96 -3.29
C SER A 103 17.79 34.87 -2.13
N LYS A 104 17.28 34.27 -1.05
CA LYS A 104 16.91 34.94 0.21
C LYS A 104 18.08 35.11 1.16
N GLY A 105 19.27 34.62 0.81
CA GLY A 105 20.46 34.67 1.65
C GLY A 105 20.42 33.70 2.84
N LEU A 106 19.54 32.69 2.81
CA LEU A 106 19.48 31.67 3.84
C LEU A 106 20.68 30.73 3.70
N GLN A 107 21.42 30.53 4.79
CA GLN A 107 22.56 29.61 4.87
C GLN A 107 22.11 28.34 5.59
N ARG A 108 21.92 27.26 4.83
CA ARG A 108 21.47 25.96 5.33
C ARG A 108 22.39 24.83 4.85
N GLU A 109 22.47 23.76 5.64
CA GLU A 109 23.05 22.48 5.22
C GLU A 109 21.94 21.60 4.64
N TYR A 110 22.14 21.09 3.42
CA TYR A 110 21.15 20.26 2.75
C TYR A 110 21.60 18.80 2.64
N PHE A 111 20.67 17.89 2.90
CA PHE A 111 20.87 16.45 2.80
C PHE A 111 19.76 15.85 1.93
N VAL A 112 20.10 14.91 1.04
CA VAL A 112 19.11 14.15 0.25
C VAL A 112 19.35 12.67 0.48
N TYR A 113 18.35 11.98 1.03
CA TYR A 113 18.33 10.54 1.20
C TYR A 113 17.32 9.94 0.24
N PHE A 114 17.82 9.13 -0.69
CA PHE A 114 16.99 8.45 -1.68
C PHE A 114 16.40 7.16 -1.12
N VAL A 115 15.12 6.92 -1.41
CA VAL A 115 14.39 5.70 -1.04
C VAL A 115 14.01 4.90 -2.29
N PRO A 116 14.36 3.60 -2.38
CA PRO A 116 15.32 2.91 -1.52
C PRO A 116 16.79 3.21 -1.86
N ARG A 117 17.06 3.76 -3.06
CA ARG A 117 18.41 3.91 -3.62
C ARG A 117 18.49 5.12 -4.55
N ARG A 118 19.65 5.78 -4.63
CA ARG A 118 19.89 6.87 -5.59
C ARG A 118 20.10 6.33 -7.00
N THR A 119 19.78 7.15 -8.00
CA THR A 119 20.01 6.85 -9.41
C THR A 119 20.93 7.88 -10.04
N VAL A 120 21.78 7.43 -10.98
CA VAL A 120 22.75 8.30 -11.67
C VAL A 120 22.04 9.45 -12.40
N VAL A 121 20.83 9.21 -12.93
CA VAL A 121 20.06 10.23 -13.63
C VAL A 121 19.59 11.34 -12.67
N CYS A 122 19.21 11.00 -11.43
CA CYS A 122 18.85 12.00 -10.43
C CYS A 122 20.06 12.87 -10.03
N GLU A 123 21.22 12.26 -9.83
CA GLU A 123 22.46 13.00 -9.51
C GLU A 123 22.84 13.96 -10.63
N LYS A 124 22.74 13.52 -11.89
CA LYS A 124 23.00 14.37 -13.05
C LYS A 124 22.08 15.59 -13.12
N ILE A 125 20.80 15.46 -12.77
CA ILE A 125 19.90 16.61 -12.69
C ILE A 125 20.37 17.59 -11.63
N LEU A 126 20.78 17.12 -10.45
CA LEU A 126 21.27 17.98 -9.38
C LEU A 126 22.58 18.71 -9.79
N GLU A 127 23.43 18.07 -10.59
CA GLU A 127 24.62 18.68 -11.19
C GLU A 127 24.26 19.76 -12.23
N GLU A 128 23.35 19.45 -13.15
CA GLU A 128 22.87 20.38 -14.18
C GLU A 128 22.18 21.61 -13.57
N GLU A 129 21.43 21.41 -12.49
CA GLU A 129 20.78 22.46 -11.70
C GLU A 129 21.75 23.21 -10.76
N LYS A 130 23.03 22.81 -10.73
CA LYS A 130 24.14 23.40 -9.95
C LYS A 130 23.92 23.41 -8.44
N VAL A 131 23.18 22.43 -7.92
CA VAL A 131 22.93 22.27 -6.48
C VAL A 131 23.63 21.05 -5.89
N TYR A 132 24.20 20.17 -6.72
CA TYR A 132 24.86 18.94 -6.29
C TYR A 132 25.90 19.17 -5.17
N ASP A 133 26.80 20.15 -5.34
CA ASP A 133 27.85 20.44 -4.36
C ASP A 133 27.34 21.04 -3.04
N LEU A 134 26.08 21.48 -3.01
CA LEU A 134 25.42 21.99 -1.80
C LEU A 134 24.76 20.87 -0.98
N LEU A 135 24.70 19.65 -1.53
CA LEU A 135 23.95 18.53 -0.98
C LEU A 135 24.90 17.45 -0.45
N THR A 136 24.59 16.94 0.73
CA THR A 136 25.09 15.62 1.16
C THR A 136 24.10 14.55 0.74
N ILE A 137 24.52 13.67 -0.17
CA ILE A 137 23.67 12.61 -0.73
C ILE A 137 23.88 11.31 0.03
N GLY A 138 22.78 10.63 0.37
CA GLY A 138 22.76 9.31 0.98
C GLY A 138 21.60 8.46 0.46
N GLU A 139 21.50 7.23 0.98
CA GLU A 139 20.45 6.29 0.65
C GLU A 139 19.80 5.78 1.93
N TYR A 140 18.50 5.53 1.88
CA TYR A 140 17.75 4.85 2.92
C TYR A 140 17.12 3.59 2.30
N PRO A 141 17.73 2.40 2.48
CA PRO A 141 17.35 1.15 1.81
C PRO A 141 16.08 0.52 2.42
N LEU A 142 14.98 1.27 2.36
CA LEU A 142 13.66 0.80 2.75
C LEU A 142 13.04 -0.03 1.62
N TYR A 143 13.16 -1.35 1.75
CA TYR A 143 12.61 -2.28 0.77
C TYR A 143 11.36 -3.01 1.23
N LEU A 144 11.32 -3.48 2.48
CA LEU A 144 10.29 -4.40 2.98
C LEU A 144 9.54 -3.75 4.13
N MET A 145 8.22 -3.71 4.02
CA MET A 145 7.32 -3.17 5.02
C MET A 145 6.34 -4.26 5.45
N PRO A 146 6.41 -4.76 6.69
CA PRO A 146 5.40 -5.65 7.23
C PRO A 146 4.07 -4.88 7.43
N ILE A 147 3.11 -5.14 6.53
CA ILE A 147 1.76 -4.55 6.57
C ILE A 147 0.84 -5.40 7.44
N ASP A 148 1.12 -6.69 7.60
CA ASP A 148 0.44 -7.57 8.55
C ASP A 148 1.36 -8.72 9.01
N GLU A 149 0.85 -9.61 9.87
CA GLU A 149 1.57 -10.77 10.41
C GLU A 149 2.02 -11.77 9.32
N ASP A 150 1.39 -11.74 8.15
CA ASP A 150 1.66 -12.64 7.02
C ASP A 150 1.87 -11.88 5.68
N VAL A 151 1.92 -10.55 5.70
CA VAL A 151 2.03 -9.71 4.49
C VAL A 151 3.20 -8.74 4.61
N ILE A 152 4.14 -8.85 3.69
CA ILE A 152 5.23 -7.88 3.49
C ILE A 152 5.06 -7.26 2.11
N SER A 153 5.07 -5.93 2.03
CA SER A 153 5.03 -5.20 0.77
C SER A 153 6.31 -4.43 0.52
N PHE A 154 6.52 -4.10 -0.75
CA PHE A 154 7.55 -3.18 -1.22
C PHE A 154 7.01 -1.76 -1.48
N GLU A 155 5.68 -1.59 -1.52
CA GLU A 155 5.00 -0.32 -1.81
C GLU A 155 5.56 0.38 -3.07
N LEU A 156 5.79 -0.39 -4.14
CA LEU A 156 6.27 0.11 -5.43
C LEU A 156 5.10 0.25 -6.41
N ASP A 157 4.25 1.26 -6.21
CA ASP A 157 2.97 1.45 -6.93
C ASP A 157 3.11 1.40 -8.46
N LEU A 158 4.22 1.91 -9.00
CA LEU A 158 4.45 2.00 -10.44
C LEU A 158 5.23 0.82 -11.02
N ALA A 159 5.68 -0.13 -10.20
CA ALA A 159 6.59 -1.21 -10.65
C ALA A 159 6.06 -2.01 -11.83
N TYR A 160 4.74 -2.24 -11.90
CA TYR A 160 4.13 -2.96 -13.02
C TYR A 160 4.19 -2.15 -14.32
N LYS A 161 3.80 -0.87 -14.27
CA LYS A 161 3.83 0.02 -15.43
C LYS A 161 5.27 0.28 -15.89
N ASP A 162 6.14 0.62 -14.95
CA ASP A 162 7.55 0.94 -15.23
C ASP A 162 8.22 -0.25 -15.91
N HIS A 163 7.96 -1.47 -15.44
CA HIS A 163 8.51 -2.69 -16.04
C HIS A 163 7.92 -3.04 -17.40
N LEU A 164 6.59 -3.15 -17.47
CA LEU A 164 5.94 -3.74 -18.65
C LEU A 164 5.74 -2.73 -19.79
N VAL A 165 5.50 -1.46 -19.45
CA VAL A 165 5.21 -0.40 -20.43
C VAL A 165 6.47 0.39 -20.74
N ASP A 166 7.17 0.86 -19.71
CA ASP A 166 8.33 1.76 -19.88
C ASP A 166 9.65 0.98 -20.08
N GLY A 167 9.64 -0.34 -19.85
CA GLY A 167 10.81 -1.22 -20.00
C GLY A 167 11.85 -1.08 -18.90
N ASP A 168 11.52 -0.39 -17.80
CA ASP A 168 12.40 -0.17 -16.66
C ASP A 168 12.44 -1.40 -15.75
N THR A 169 13.62 -1.99 -15.60
CA THR A 169 13.84 -3.21 -14.78
C THR A 169 14.33 -2.92 -13.37
N THR A 170 14.33 -1.65 -12.95
CA THR A 170 14.84 -1.21 -11.64
C THR A 170 14.13 -1.90 -10.47
N SER A 171 12.80 -2.06 -10.55
CA SER A 171 12.01 -2.76 -9.53
C SER A 171 12.46 -4.21 -9.30
N LEU A 172 12.85 -4.93 -10.35
CA LEU A 172 13.32 -6.31 -10.26
C LEU A 172 14.60 -6.42 -9.43
N TRP A 173 15.51 -5.45 -9.57
CA TRP A 173 16.72 -5.39 -8.77
C TRP A 173 16.40 -5.07 -7.30
N HIS A 174 15.46 -4.16 -7.03
CA HIS A 174 15.02 -3.86 -5.66
C HIS A 174 14.40 -5.09 -4.98
N ILE A 175 13.56 -5.83 -5.69
CA ILE A 175 12.98 -7.09 -5.20
C ILE A 175 14.08 -8.09 -4.87
N ALA A 176 15.03 -8.32 -5.77
CA ALA A 176 16.15 -9.23 -5.52
C ALA A 176 17.02 -8.79 -4.33
N LYS A 177 17.33 -7.49 -4.18
CA LYS A 177 18.14 -6.99 -3.06
C LYS A 177 17.42 -7.17 -1.72
N ALA A 178 16.10 -7.02 -1.70
CA ALA A 178 15.31 -7.24 -0.50
C ALA A 178 15.22 -8.71 -0.11
N LEU A 179 15.03 -9.60 -1.09
CA LEU A 179 15.09 -11.05 -0.87
C LEU A 179 16.46 -11.45 -0.32
N HIS A 180 17.54 -10.88 -0.85
CA HIS A 180 18.88 -11.11 -0.32
C HIS A 180 19.04 -10.59 1.14
N LYS A 181 18.40 -9.46 1.49
CA LYS A 181 18.33 -8.96 2.88
C LYS A 181 17.53 -9.88 3.80
N LEU A 182 16.45 -10.49 3.30
CA LEU A 182 15.73 -11.55 4.02
C LEU A 182 16.63 -12.75 4.27
N GLU A 183 17.37 -13.21 3.27
CA GLU A 183 18.30 -14.35 3.44
C GLU A 183 19.40 -14.05 4.46
N SER A 184 19.86 -12.81 4.52
CA SER A 184 20.85 -12.36 5.48
C SER A 184 20.33 -12.37 6.93
N THR A 185 19.00 -12.33 7.10
CA THR A 185 18.33 -12.25 8.40
C THR A 185 17.77 -13.60 8.84
N PHE A 186 17.22 -14.39 7.90
CA PHE A 186 16.46 -15.62 8.16
C PHE A 186 17.11 -16.88 7.54
N GLY A 187 18.33 -16.78 7.04
CA GLY A 187 19.04 -17.85 6.35
C GLY A 187 18.74 -17.92 4.85
N VAL A 188 19.68 -18.45 4.08
CA VAL A 188 19.56 -18.63 2.63
C VAL A 188 18.40 -19.55 2.29
N ILE A 189 17.52 -19.13 1.39
CA ILE A 189 16.31 -19.89 1.05
C ILE A 189 16.70 -21.05 0.13
N PRO A 190 16.47 -22.32 0.52
CA PRO A 190 17.05 -23.45 -0.20
C PRO A 190 16.34 -23.77 -1.52
N ASN A 191 15.07 -23.40 -1.68
CA ASN A 191 14.29 -23.71 -2.88
C ASN A 191 13.71 -22.43 -3.49
N ILE A 192 14.08 -22.14 -4.75
CA ILE A 192 13.51 -21.03 -5.51
C ILE A 192 12.74 -21.60 -6.71
N ARG A 193 11.46 -21.24 -6.81
CA ARG A 193 10.58 -21.57 -7.93
C ARG A 193 10.10 -20.28 -8.55
N ALA A 194 10.22 -20.15 -9.88
CA ALA A 194 9.84 -18.93 -10.59
C ALA A 194 8.94 -19.25 -11.78
N LYS A 195 7.90 -18.44 -11.98
CA LYS A 195 7.02 -18.50 -13.15
C LYS A 195 6.76 -17.09 -13.68
N GLY A 196 7.22 -16.86 -14.90
CA GLY A 196 7.20 -15.57 -15.58
C GLY A 196 8.62 -15.05 -15.87
N LYS A 197 8.75 -14.11 -16.82
CA LYS A 197 10.04 -13.58 -17.26
C LYS A 197 10.72 -12.71 -16.20
N ALA A 198 9.96 -11.81 -15.56
CA ALA A 198 10.46 -10.96 -14.49
C ALA A 198 10.85 -11.79 -13.26
N SER A 199 10.06 -12.79 -12.89
CA SER A 199 10.32 -13.70 -11.78
C SER A 199 11.60 -14.50 -12.00
N ALA A 200 11.80 -15.05 -13.20
CA ALA A 200 13.04 -15.73 -13.56
C ALA A 200 14.24 -14.76 -13.47
N ARG A 201 14.06 -13.51 -13.93
CA ARG A 201 15.10 -12.48 -13.85
C ARG A 201 15.45 -12.08 -12.42
N VAL A 202 14.46 -11.98 -11.53
CA VAL A 202 14.67 -11.72 -10.10
C VAL A 202 15.50 -12.85 -9.48
N ALA A 203 15.17 -14.12 -9.79
CA ALA A 203 15.94 -15.27 -9.32
C ALA A 203 17.40 -15.23 -9.81
N ASP A 204 17.64 -14.90 -11.08
CA ASP A 204 19.00 -14.75 -11.62
C ASP A 204 19.80 -13.65 -10.91
N ILE A 205 19.16 -12.49 -10.65
CA ILE A 205 19.81 -11.38 -9.93
C ILE A 205 20.14 -11.80 -8.50
N LEU A 206 19.22 -12.46 -7.81
CA LEU A 206 19.42 -12.96 -6.45
C LEU A 206 20.59 -13.95 -6.38
N ASN A 207 20.63 -14.94 -7.28
CA ASN A 207 21.73 -15.90 -7.37
C ASN A 207 23.08 -15.20 -7.59
N ARG A 208 23.13 -14.17 -8.45
CA ARG A 208 24.36 -13.40 -8.66
C ARG A 208 24.75 -12.60 -7.41
N MET A 209 23.80 -11.99 -6.72
CA MET A 209 24.06 -11.29 -5.46
C MET A 209 24.64 -12.22 -4.41
N GLN A 210 24.15 -13.46 -4.29
CA GLN A 210 24.72 -14.45 -3.37
C GLN A 210 26.17 -14.86 -3.72
N ILE A 211 26.55 -14.80 -4.99
CA ILE A 211 27.94 -15.07 -5.41
C ILE A 211 28.85 -13.88 -5.05
N GLU A 212 28.37 -12.65 -5.28
CA GLU A 212 29.13 -11.42 -5.05
C GLU A 212 29.23 -11.07 -3.55
N GLU A 213 28.13 -11.22 -2.83
CA GLU A 213 27.95 -10.94 -1.40
C GLU A 213 27.35 -12.19 -0.74
N PRO A 214 28.15 -13.22 -0.42
CA PRO A 214 27.62 -14.44 0.18
C PRO A 214 27.05 -14.15 1.57
N VAL A 215 25.89 -14.72 1.85
CA VAL A 215 25.28 -14.68 3.19
C VAL A 215 26.14 -15.52 4.14
N ASN A 216 26.67 -14.89 5.18
CA ASN A 216 27.48 -15.57 6.17
C ASN A 216 26.63 -16.60 6.93
N ALA A 217 26.89 -17.89 6.69
CA ALA A 217 26.20 -18.99 7.35
C ALA A 217 26.38 -18.99 8.90
N SER A 218 27.42 -18.33 9.42
CA SER A 218 27.61 -18.15 10.86
C SER A 218 26.60 -17.18 11.49
N ASP A 219 26.11 -16.22 10.71
CA ASP A 219 25.25 -15.13 11.20
C ASP A 219 23.76 -15.41 10.90
N ALA A 220 23.46 -16.09 9.80
CA ALA A 220 22.09 -16.25 9.28
C ALA A 220 21.34 -17.50 9.81
N GLY A 221 21.99 -18.34 10.63
CA GLY A 221 21.35 -19.52 11.22
C GLY A 221 20.85 -20.57 10.22
N MET A 222 20.03 -21.51 10.69
CA MET A 222 19.32 -22.44 9.80
C MET A 222 18.20 -21.69 9.07
N PRO A 223 17.97 -21.95 7.76
CA PRO A 223 16.91 -21.27 7.01
C PRO A 223 15.54 -21.44 7.65
N GLU A 224 14.90 -20.33 8.05
CA GLU A 224 13.53 -20.32 8.55
C GLU A 224 12.51 -20.42 7.41
N ILE A 225 12.89 -19.93 6.22
CA ILE A 225 12.07 -19.98 5.01
C ILE A 225 12.52 -21.15 4.14
N ASN A 226 11.63 -22.11 3.90
CA ASN A 226 11.94 -23.31 3.12
C ASN A 226 11.92 -23.09 1.60
N THR A 227 10.94 -22.34 1.08
CA THR A 227 10.73 -22.18 -0.36
C THR A 227 10.26 -20.78 -0.68
N LEU A 228 10.89 -20.16 -1.69
CA LEU A 228 10.46 -18.93 -2.33
C LEU A 228 9.77 -19.26 -3.65
N ILE A 229 8.54 -18.79 -3.82
CA ILE A 229 7.79 -18.88 -5.07
C ILE A 229 7.64 -17.47 -5.65
N LEU A 230 8.24 -17.23 -6.80
CA LEU A 230 8.16 -15.98 -7.57
C LEU A 230 7.13 -16.16 -8.69
N LEU A 231 6.12 -15.30 -8.70
CA LEU A 231 5.05 -15.29 -9.68
C LEU A 231 4.93 -13.90 -10.31
N ASP A 232 5.03 -13.84 -11.63
CA ASP A 232 4.75 -12.59 -12.33
C ASP A 232 3.25 -12.37 -12.46
N ARG A 233 2.82 -11.12 -12.23
CA ARG A 233 1.42 -10.74 -12.45
C ARG A 233 0.96 -11.00 -13.89
N GLU A 234 1.85 -10.89 -14.89
CA GLU A 234 1.52 -11.17 -16.30
C GLU A 234 1.06 -12.62 -16.55
N VAL A 235 1.40 -13.56 -15.67
CA VAL A 235 0.99 -14.98 -15.78
C VAL A 235 -0.52 -15.13 -15.59
N ASP A 236 -1.14 -14.22 -14.84
CA ASP A 236 -2.57 -14.18 -14.63
C ASP A 236 -3.04 -12.73 -14.55
N MET A 237 -3.54 -12.19 -15.65
CA MET A 237 -4.13 -10.84 -15.67
C MET A 237 -5.65 -10.88 -15.48
N ILE A 238 -6.27 -12.06 -15.40
CA ILE A 238 -7.72 -12.19 -15.22
C ILE A 238 -8.09 -11.77 -13.79
N THR A 239 -7.43 -12.34 -12.79
CA THR A 239 -7.71 -12.08 -11.37
C THR A 239 -7.79 -10.59 -10.99
N PRO A 240 -6.82 -9.71 -11.33
CA PRO A 240 -6.88 -8.29 -10.94
C PRO A 240 -7.92 -7.48 -11.73
N LEU A 241 -8.47 -8.01 -12.82
CA LEU A 241 -9.48 -7.31 -13.61
C LEU A 241 -10.90 -7.56 -13.09
N CYS A 242 -11.15 -8.75 -12.54
CA CYS A 242 -12.40 -9.08 -11.87
C CYS A 242 -12.62 -8.23 -10.62
N SER A 243 -13.87 -7.92 -10.32
CA SER A 243 -14.28 -7.24 -9.09
C SER A 243 -14.05 -8.15 -7.89
N GLN A 244 -13.34 -7.66 -6.88
CA GLN A 244 -13.12 -8.43 -5.65
C GLN A 244 -14.40 -8.51 -4.81
N LEU A 245 -14.67 -9.69 -4.20
CA LEU A 245 -15.91 -9.95 -3.44
C LEU A 245 -15.70 -10.33 -1.97
N THR A 246 -14.45 -10.35 -1.50
CA THR A 246 -14.16 -10.45 -0.06
C THR A 246 -14.43 -9.11 0.61
N TYR A 247 -14.53 -9.10 1.94
CA TYR A 247 -14.76 -7.85 2.67
C TYR A 247 -13.63 -6.85 2.50
N GLU A 248 -12.37 -7.27 2.68
CA GLU A 248 -11.21 -6.40 2.44
C GLU A 248 -11.06 -6.03 0.97
N GLY A 249 -11.34 -6.96 0.04
CA GLY A 249 -11.31 -6.68 -1.38
C GLY A 249 -12.31 -5.59 -1.80
N LEU A 250 -13.53 -5.59 -1.26
CA LEU A 250 -14.49 -4.52 -1.53
C LEU A 250 -14.14 -3.20 -0.85
N LEU A 251 -13.50 -3.23 0.33
CA LEU A 251 -12.95 -2.03 0.94
C LEU A 251 -11.90 -1.40 0.01
N ASP A 252 -11.04 -2.22 -0.61
CA ASP A 252 -10.04 -1.73 -1.55
C ASP A 252 -10.66 -1.21 -2.85
N GLU A 253 -11.57 -1.97 -3.46
CA GLU A 253 -12.27 -1.60 -4.71
C GLU A 253 -12.97 -0.24 -4.64
N PHE A 254 -13.59 0.09 -3.50
CA PHE A 254 -14.42 1.29 -3.36
C PHE A 254 -13.79 2.41 -2.53
N LEU A 255 -12.93 2.09 -1.57
CA LEU A 255 -12.36 3.06 -0.63
C LEU A 255 -10.84 3.21 -0.77
N GLY A 256 -10.16 2.26 -1.43
CA GLY A 256 -8.71 2.24 -1.62
C GLY A 256 -7.96 1.98 -0.32
N VAL A 257 -7.50 0.75 -0.12
CA VAL A 257 -6.68 0.40 1.04
C VAL A 257 -5.24 0.83 0.77
N ASN A 258 -4.72 1.72 1.61
CA ASN A 258 -3.36 2.24 1.49
C ASN A 258 -2.62 2.05 2.81
N ASN A 259 -1.54 1.28 2.78
CA ASN A 259 -0.68 0.98 3.92
C ASN A 259 -1.48 0.45 5.13
N GLY A 260 -2.36 -0.54 4.91
CA GLY A 260 -3.18 -1.16 5.95
C GLY A 260 -4.22 -0.22 6.56
N ALA A 261 -4.80 0.69 5.78
CA ALA A 261 -5.84 1.60 6.23
C ALA A 261 -6.70 2.14 5.08
N VAL A 262 -7.91 2.60 5.40
CA VAL A 262 -8.78 3.36 4.48
C VAL A 262 -9.04 4.76 5.03
N GLU A 263 -9.30 5.72 4.14
CA GLU A 263 -9.71 7.06 4.52
C GLU A 263 -11.18 7.28 4.15
N VAL A 264 -12.02 7.52 5.16
CA VAL A 264 -13.48 7.70 4.98
C VAL A 264 -13.92 9.02 5.59
N ASP A 265 -15.04 9.57 5.12
CA ASP A 265 -15.65 10.73 5.78
C ASP A 265 -16.08 10.39 7.21
N SER A 266 -15.88 11.31 8.15
CA SER A 266 -16.19 11.07 9.57
C SER A 266 -17.68 10.77 9.83
N SER A 267 -18.58 11.23 8.94
CA SER A 267 -20.01 10.90 9.00
C SER A 267 -20.29 9.42 8.81
N ILE A 268 -19.49 8.73 7.98
CA ILE A 268 -19.58 7.26 7.81
C ILE A 268 -19.31 6.57 9.14
N MET A 269 -18.41 7.13 9.96
CA MET A 269 -18.10 6.62 11.29
C MET A 269 -19.04 7.11 12.39
N GLY A 270 -20.14 7.79 12.05
CA GLY A 270 -21.11 8.30 13.02
C GLY A 270 -20.62 9.50 13.83
N VAL A 271 -19.53 10.16 13.40
CA VAL A 271 -18.98 11.35 14.04
C VAL A 271 -19.48 12.61 13.31
N GLN A 272 -20.12 13.52 14.04
CA GLN A 272 -20.63 14.79 13.49
C GLN A 272 -19.49 15.81 13.31
N GLN A 273 -18.61 15.58 12.34
CA GLN A 273 -17.58 16.55 11.89
C GLN A 273 -17.57 16.62 10.35
N GLU A 274 -18.52 17.36 9.78
CA GLU A 274 -18.67 17.48 8.32
C GLU A 274 -17.34 17.89 7.65
N GLY A 275 -16.98 17.17 6.58
CA GLY A 275 -15.84 17.47 5.72
C GLY A 275 -14.47 16.99 6.23
N LYS A 276 -14.42 16.33 7.40
CA LYS A 276 -13.16 15.76 7.91
C LYS A 276 -13.05 14.28 7.55
N LYS A 277 -11.99 13.92 6.82
CA LYS A 277 -11.61 12.51 6.60
C LYS A 277 -11.01 11.90 7.87
N MET A 278 -11.34 10.64 8.10
CA MET A 278 -10.83 9.81 9.19
C MET A 278 -10.11 8.61 8.61
N LYS A 279 -8.87 8.38 9.09
CA LYS A 279 -8.08 7.20 8.73
C LYS A 279 -8.45 6.04 9.64
N VAL A 280 -8.79 4.91 9.03
CA VAL A 280 -9.29 3.71 9.70
C VAL A 280 -8.30 2.58 9.49
N PRO A 281 -7.64 2.07 10.54
CA PRO A 281 -6.65 1.01 10.39
C PRO A 281 -7.32 -0.34 10.08
N LEU A 282 -6.78 -1.07 9.11
CA LEU A 282 -7.23 -2.38 8.67
C LEU A 282 -6.03 -3.33 8.75
N ASN A 283 -5.94 -4.09 9.84
CA ASN A 283 -4.92 -5.11 10.05
C ASN A 283 -5.34 -6.10 11.15
N SER A 284 -4.59 -7.19 11.28
CA SER A 284 -4.87 -8.29 12.22
C SER A 284 -4.89 -7.93 13.71
N THR A 285 -4.46 -6.72 14.09
CA THR A 285 -4.56 -6.24 15.48
C THR A 285 -6.02 -6.13 15.91
N ASP A 286 -6.92 -5.79 14.99
CA ASP A 286 -8.36 -5.95 15.19
C ASP A 286 -8.74 -7.42 14.94
N LYS A 287 -9.05 -8.12 16.03
CA LYS A 287 -9.47 -9.52 16.01
C LYS A 287 -10.74 -9.78 15.21
N LEU A 288 -11.69 -8.83 15.23
CA LEU A 288 -12.90 -8.95 14.42
C LEU A 288 -12.55 -8.80 12.95
N PHE A 289 -11.73 -7.81 12.59
CA PHE A 289 -11.29 -7.64 11.20
C PHE A 289 -10.57 -8.89 10.68
N LYS A 290 -9.64 -9.44 11.46
CA LYS A 290 -8.94 -10.69 11.15
C LYS A 290 -9.88 -11.86 10.84
N GLU A 291 -11.02 -11.94 11.54
CA GLU A 291 -12.02 -13.00 11.33
C GLU A 291 -12.85 -12.79 10.06
N ILE A 292 -13.12 -11.54 9.66
CA ILE A 292 -14.09 -11.23 8.60
C ILE A 292 -13.45 -10.76 7.28
N ARG A 293 -12.19 -10.31 7.27
CA ARG A 293 -11.54 -9.67 6.10
C ARG A 293 -11.53 -10.56 4.85
N ASP A 294 -11.28 -11.85 5.06
CA ASP A 294 -11.10 -12.86 4.00
C ASP A 294 -12.42 -13.53 3.59
N LEU A 295 -13.52 -13.25 4.29
CA LEU A 295 -14.82 -13.82 3.98
C LEU A 295 -15.47 -13.09 2.81
N ASN A 296 -16.28 -13.81 2.04
CA ASN A 296 -17.19 -13.20 1.08
C ASN A 296 -18.10 -12.20 1.81
N PHE A 297 -18.32 -11.04 1.19
CA PHE A 297 -19.04 -9.93 1.83
C PHE A 297 -20.46 -10.27 2.29
N GLU A 298 -21.17 -11.14 1.56
CA GLU A 298 -22.51 -11.57 1.97
C GLU A 298 -22.49 -12.31 3.31
N VAL A 299 -21.45 -13.10 3.55
CA VAL A 299 -21.23 -13.81 4.83
C VAL A 299 -20.88 -12.82 5.94
N VAL A 300 -20.07 -11.81 5.65
CA VAL A 300 -19.70 -10.77 6.64
C VAL A 300 -20.93 -10.04 7.18
N VAL A 301 -21.88 -9.69 6.31
CA VAL A 301 -23.13 -9.04 6.75
C VAL A 301 -23.89 -9.92 7.75
N GLN A 302 -23.90 -11.25 7.54
CA GLN A 302 -24.54 -12.19 8.46
C GLN A 302 -23.78 -12.29 9.79
N VAL A 303 -22.45 -12.42 9.75
CA VAL A 303 -21.60 -12.48 10.94
C VAL A 303 -21.76 -11.23 11.80
N LEU A 304 -21.73 -10.04 11.18
CA LEU A 304 -21.92 -8.77 11.88
C LEU A 304 -23.32 -8.67 12.52
N ARG A 305 -24.38 -9.10 11.82
CA ARG A 305 -25.75 -9.14 12.36
C ARG A 305 -25.88 -10.09 13.54
N GLN A 306 -25.28 -11.28 13.45
CA GLN A 306 -25.29 -12.28 14.53
C GLN A 306 -24.54 -11.75 15.76
N LYS A 307 -23.33 -11.21 15.60
CA LYS A 307 -22.56 -10.63 16.70
C LYS A 307 -23.29 -9.44 17.34
N ALA A 308 -23.88 -8.55 16.55
CA ALA A 308 -24.66 -7.43 17.07
C ALA A 308 -25.92 -7.88 17.84
N THR A 309 -26.60 -8.94 17.36
CA THR A 309 -27.79 -9.49 18.02
C THR A 309 -27.43 -10.19 19.34
N SER A 310 -26.35 -10.98 19.35
CA SER A 310 -25.82 -11.61 20.57
C SER A 310 -25.47 -10.56 21.61
N MET A 311 -24.77 -9.49 21.22
CA MET A 311 -24.41 -8.41 22.15
C MET A 311 -25.64 -7.70 22.73
N LYS A 312 -26.71 -7.55 21.95
CA LYS A 312 -27.98 -6.98 22.42
C LYS A 312 -28.73 -7.92 23.38
N GLN A 313 -28.68 -9.23 23.13
CA GLN A 313 -29.25 -10.23 24.03
C GLN A 313 -28.50 -10.27 25.36
N ASP A 314 -27.16 -10.33 25.33
CA ASP A 314 -26.32 -10.25 26.53
C ASP A 314 -26.63 -8.99 27.35
N TYR A 315 -26.87 -7.85 26.69
CA TYR A 315 -27.28 -6.61 27.36
C TYR A 315 -28.64 -6.71 28.01
N THR A 316 -29.62 -7.24 27.29
CA THR A 316 -31.00 -7.36 27.78
C THR A 316 -31.07 -8.33 28.96
N GLU A 317 -30.38 -9.47 28.89
CA GLU A 317 -30.27 -10.46 29.96
C GLU A 317 -29.56 -9.89 31.20
N MET A 318 -28.49 -9.10 31.02
CA MET A 318 -27.82 -8.43 32.15
C MET A 318 -28.67 -7.33 32.81
N THR A 319 -29.54 -6.64 32.07
CA THR A 319 -30.45 -5.65 32.66
C THR A 319 -31.67 -6.25 33.35
N THR A 320 -32.06 -7.47 33.00
CA THR A 320 -33.22 -8.18 33.60
C THR A 320 -32.83 -9.08 34.76
N THR A 321 -31.54 -9.43 34.90
CA THR A 321 -31.03 -10.23 36.01
C THR A 321 -30.54 -9.30 37.12
N ASN A 322 -30.96 -9.51 38.39
CA ASN A 322 -30.49 -8.75 39.57
C ASN A 322 -28.99 -9.02 39.85
N GLN A 323 -28.12 -8.50 38.99
CA GLN A 323 -26.67 -8.59 39.10
C GLN A 323 -26.10 -7.39 39.86
N THR A 324 -24.91 -7.58 40.41
CA THR A 324 -24.25 -6.58 41.26
C THR A 324 -23.79 -5.36 40.45
N VAL A 325 -23.72 -4.19 41.08
CA VAL A 325 -23.27 -2.93 40.45
C VAL A 325 -21.87 -3.04 39.83
N SER A 326 -21.03 -3.98 40.30
CA SER A 326 -19.71 -4.26 39.73
C SER A 326 -19.79 -4.94 38.35
N GLU A 327 -20.69 -5.92 38.19
CA GLU A 327 -20.88 -6.68 36.94
C GLU A 327 -21.45 -5.79 35.83
N LEU A 328 -22.37 -4.88 36.17
CA LEU A 328 -22.89 -3.86 35.26
C LEU A 328 -21.80 -2.89 34.78
N LYS A 329 -20.85 -2.51 35.64
CA LYS A 329 -19.74 -1.61 35.28
C LYS A 329 -18.72 -2.28 34.35
N ASP A 330 -18.42 -3.55 34.58
CA ASP A 330 -17.52 -4.34 33.72
C ASP A 330 -18.17 -4.66 32.37
N PHE A 331 -19.50 -4.81 32.35
CA PHE A 331 -20.26 -4.99 31.13
C PHE A 331 -20.41 -3.70 30.29
N VAL A 332 -20.70 -2.56 30.92
CA VAL A 332 -20.68 -1.25 30.25
C VAL A 332 -19.27 -0.94 29.72
N LYS A 333 -18.22 -1.35 30.43
CA LYS A 333 -16.84 -1.34 29.90
C LYS A 333 -16.69 -2.27 28.69
N LYS A 334 -17.22 -3.50 28.71
CA LYS A 334 -17.19 -4.44 27.57
C LYS A 334 -17.89 -3.89 26.31
N LEU A 335 -19.04 -3.24 26.49
CA LEU A 335 -19.79 -2.61 25.40
C LEU A 335 -19.11 -1.36 24.85
N ASN A 336 -18.56 -0.51 25.72
CA ASN A 336 -17.73 0.63 25.32
C ASN A 336 -16.34 0.19 24.80
N SER A 337 -15.93 -1.06 25.02
CA SER A 337 -14.64 -1.62 24.57
C SER A 337 -14.69 -2.38 23.25
N LEU A 338 -15.80 -2.32 22.51
CA LEU A 338 -15.90 -2.91 21.17
C LEU A 338 -16.17 -1.84 20.08
N PRO A 339 -15.36 -0.76 19.98
CA PRO A 339 -15.48 0.18 18.86
C PRO A 339 -15.31 -0.49 17.49
N GLU A 340 -14.64 -1.64 17.43
CA GLU A 340 -14.37 -2.42 16.22
C GLU A 340 -15.66 -2.90 15.54
N ILE A 341 -16.64 -3.42 16.30
CA ILE A 341 -17.89 -3.91 15.68
C ILE A 341 -18.70 -2.77 15.07
N THR A 342 -18.82 -1.63 15.76
CA THR A 342 -19.52 -0.44 15.25
C THR A 342 -18.84 0.07 13.99
N ARG A 343 -17.51 0.13 14.00
CA ARG A 343 -16.69 0.52 12.85
C ARG A 343 -16.94 -0.37 11.63
N HIS A 344 -16.92 -1.69 11.80
CA HIS A 344 -17.15 -2.62 10.69
C HIS A 344 -18.61 -2.68 10.24
N ILE A 345 -19.59 -2.45 11.12
CA ILE A 345 -20.99 -2.25 10.74
C ILE A 345 -21.13 -1.01 9.85
N ASN A 346 -20.55 0.12 10.25
CA ASN A 346 -20.59 1.37 9.49
C ASN A 346 -19.94 1.22 8.10
N LEU A 347 -18.75 0.60 8.05
CA LEU A 347 -18.08 0.30 6.78
C LEU A 347 -18.90 -0.65 5.90
N ALA A 348 -19.45 -1.72 6.46
CA ALA A 348 -20.28 -2.67 5.70
C ALA A 348 -21.58 -2.03 5.19
N GLN A 349 -22.21 -1.15 5.98
CA GLN A 349 -23.36 -0.36 5.53
C GLN A 349 -22.98 0.56 4.37
N HIS A 350 -21.84 1.24 4.48
CA HIS A 350 -21.34 2.09 3.41
C HIS A 350 -21.04 1.30 2.13
N LEU A 351 -20.35 0.16 2.24
CA LEU A 351 -20.10 -0.76 1.11
C LEU A 351 -21.40 -1.23 0.45
N SER A 352 -22.42 -1.53 1.24
CA SER A 352 -23.73 -1.95 0.73
C SER A 352 -24.37 -0.91 -0.21
N THR A 353 -24.06 0.38 -0.02
CA THR A 353 -24.54 1.45 -0.91
C THR A 353 -23.92 1.39 -2.31
N PHE A 354 -22.76 0.75 -2.47
CA PHE A 354 -22.11 0.52 -3.75
C PHE A 354 -22.50 -0.82 -4.35
N THR A 355 -22.44 -1.90 -3.56
CA THR A 355 -22.65 -3.27 -4.05
C THR A 355 -24.10 -3.58 -4.39
N SER A 356 -25.06 -2.85 -3.82
CA SER A 356 -26.50 -3.03 -4.15
C SER A 356 -26.92 -2.29 -5.43
N LYS A 357 -26.03 -1.54 -6.07
CA LYS A 357 -26.37 -0.78 -7.29
C LYS A 357 -26.57 -1.74 -8.48
N PRO A 358 -27.62 -1.56 -9.30
CA PRO A 358 -27.82 -2.38 -10.50
C PRO A 358 -26.63 -2.38 -11.47
N SER A 359 -25.89 -1.27 -11.58
CA SER A 359 -24.70 -1.18 -12.42
C SER A 359 -23.55 -2.05 -11.91
N PHE A 360 -23.40 -2.18 -10.58
CA PHE A 360 -22.39 -3.08 -10.01
C PHE A 360 -22.77 -4.54 -10.26
N LEU A 361 -24.02 -4.91 -9.97
CA LEU A 361 -24.52 -6.27 -10.15
C LEU A 361 -24.48 -6.71 -11.62
N GLY A 362 -24.96 -5.87 -12.54
CA GLY A 362 -24.92 -6.18 -13.98
C GLY A 362 -23.49 -6.33 -14.52
N ARG A 363 -22.54 -5.54 -13.99
CA ARG A 363 -21.12 -5.71 -14.33
C ARG A 363 -20.57 -7.03 -13.78
N LEU A 364 -20.92 -7.42 -12.56
CA LEU A 364 -20.49 -8.69 -11.98
C LEU A 364 -21.01 -9.89 -12.78
N ASP A 365 -22.29 -9.86 -13.18
CA ASP A 365 -22.90 -10.87 -14.05
C ASP A 365 -22.14 -10.97 -15.39
N MET A 366 -21.74 -9.82 -15.95
CA MET A 366 -20.97 -9.79 -17.19
C MET A 366 -19.53 -10.27 -17.01
N GLU A 367 -18.87 -9.94 -15.90
CA GLU A 367 -17.55 -10.49 -15.56
C GLU A 367 -17.59 -12.02 -15.49
N HIS A 368 -18.63 -12.60 -14.86
CA HIS A 368 -18.83 -14.06 -14.83
C HIS A 368 -19.02 -14.63 -16.24
N THR A 369 -19.92 -14.04 -17.03
CA THR A 369 -20.18 -14.47 -18.43
C THR A 369 -18.89 -14.47 -19.27
N ILE A 370 -18.06 -13.45 -19.12
CA ILE A 370 -16.77 -13.34 -19.82
C ILE A 370 -15.77 -14.41 -19.34
N VAL A 371 -15.66 -14.63 -18.03
CA VAL A 371 -14.72 -15.62 -17.46
C VAL A 371 -15.12 -17.05 -17.81
N GLU A 372 -16.42 -17.34 -17.87
CA GLU A 372 -16.97 -18.62 -18.33
C GLU A 372 -16.87 -18.78 -19.87
N ALA A 373 -16.39 -17.76 -20.57
CA ALA A 373 -16.25 -17.68 -22.02
C ALA A 373 -17.59 -17.90 -22.76
N GLU A 374 -18.67 -17.39 -22.18
CA GLU A 374 -20.01 -17.49 -22.75
C GLU A 374 -20.31 -16.30 -23.69
N SER A 375 -20.95 -16.59 -24.83
CA SER A 375 -21.60 -15.64 -25.73
C SER A 375 -20.83 -14.33 -26.02
N TYR A 376 -19.87 -14.37 -26.94
CA TYR A 376 -19.09 -13.20 -27.38
C TYR A 376 -19.95 -11.96 -27.70
N ASP A 377 -21.06 -12.14 -28.42
CA ASP A 377 -21.91 -11.02 -28.87
C ASP A 377 -22.57 -10.29 -27.70
N ILE A 378 -23.06 -11.02 -26.69
CA ILE A 378 -23.67 -10.44 -25.48
C ILE A 378 -22.64 -9.60 -24.71
N CYS A 379 -21.44 -10.14 -24.52
CA CYS A 379 -20.35 -9.44 -23.85
C CYS A 379 -19.93 -8.16 -24.59
N PHE A 380 -19.85 -8.24 -25.92
CA PHE A 380 -19.50 -7.09 -26.75
C PHE A 380 -20.58 -5.99 -26.70
N GLU A 381 -21.85 -6.36 -26.85
CA GLU A 381 -22.99 -5.43 -26.78
C GLU A 381 -23.06 -4.74 -25.41
N TYR A 382 -22.80 -5.46 -24.32
CA TYR A 382 -22.79 -4.88 -22.97
C TYR A 382 -21.67 -3.84 -22.80
N ILE A 383 -20.45 -4.13 -23.26
CA ILE A 383 -19.33 -3.18 -23.20
C ILE A 383 -19.64 -1.93 -24.03
N GLU A 384 -20.22 -2.11 -25.21
CA GLU A 384 -20.67 -1.00 -26.05
C GLU A 384 -21.75 -0.15 -25.35
N GLU A 385 -22.69 -0.78 -24.65
CA GLU A 385 -23.71 -0.09 -23.86
C GLU A 385 -23.09 0.72 -22.71
N MET A 386 -22.11 0.17 -21.99
CA MET A 386 -21.40 0.88 -20.92
C MET A 386 -20.71 2.15 -21.44
N ILE A 387 -20.09 2.06 -22.62
CA ILE A 387 -19.46 3.19 -23.33
C ILE A 387 -20.51 4.26 -23.64
N HIS A 388 -21.65 3.88 -24.25
CA HIS A 388 -22.72 4.82 -24.57
C HIS A 388 -23.36 5.48 -23.33
N LYS A 389 -23.42 4.76 -22.22
CA LYS A 389 -23.89 5.27 -20.92
C LYS A 389 -22.89 6.18 -20.21
N GLN A 390 -21.67 6.33 -20.76
CA GLN A 390 -20.58 7.09 -20.15
C GLN A 390 -20.24 6.59 -18.73
N GLU A 391 -20.19 5.27 -18.56
CA GLU A 391 -19.71 4.67 -17.32
C GLU A 391 -18.25 5.04 -17.04
N PRO A 392 -17.79 4.97 -15.76
CA PRO A 392 -16.42 5.30 -15.42
C PRO A 392 -15.41 4.54 -16.29
N LEU A 393 -14.48 5.27 -16.91
CA LEU A 393 -13.52 4.73 -17.89
C LEU A 393 -12.76 3.50 -17.38
N VAL A 394 -12.34 3.52 -16.11
CA VAL A 394 -11.63 2.40 -15.48
C VAL A 394 -12.46 1.12 -15.49
N ASN A 395 -13.77 1.21 -15.25
CA ASN A 395 -14.66 0.05 -15.25
C ASN A 395 -14.83 -0.52 -16.65
N VAL A 396 -14.99 0.36 -17.65
CA VAL A 396 -15.08 -0.03 -19.07
C VAL A 396 -13.80 -0.72 -19.51
N LEU A 397 -12.64 -0.11 -19.23
CA LEU A 397 -11.34 -0.66 -19.59
C LEU A 397 -11.07 -2.00 -18.89
N ARG A 398 -11.40 -2.15 -17.60
CA ARG A 398 -11.26 -3.44 -16.90
C ARG A 398 -12.02 -4.55 -17.60
N LEU A 399 -13.29 -4.30 -17.94
CA LEU A 399 -14.13 -5.29 -18.61
C LEU A 399 -13.66 -5.58 -20.04
N LEU A 400 -13.23 -4.55 -20.78
CA LEU A 400 -12.69 -4.69 -22.13
C LEU A 400 -11.39 -5.52 -22.14
N ILE A 401 -10.48 -5.26 -21.20
CA ILE A 401 -9.23 -6.00 -21.07
C ILE A 401 -9.52 -7.44 -20.66
N LEU A 402 -10.44 -7.65 -19.70
CA LEU A 402 -10.87 -9.00 -19.27
C LEU A 402 -11.45 -9.78 -20.46
N PHE A 403 -12.32 -9.15 -21.24
CA PHE A 403 -12.90 -9.71 -22.46
C PHE A 403 -11.83 -10.06 -23.51
N SER A 404 -10.86 -9.18 -23.71
CA SER A 404 -9.75 -9.44 -24.63
C SER A 404 -8.88 -10.61 -24.17
N ILE A 405 -8.52 -10.69 -22.89
CA ILE A 405 -7.60 -11.72 -22.39
C ILE A 405 -8.25 -13.11 -22.45
N THR A 406 -9.52 -13.21 -22.04
CA THR A 406 -10.29 -14.47 -22.08
C THR A 406 -10.53 -14.98 -23.51
N ASN A 407 -10.60 -14.08 -24.50
CA ASN A 407 -10.81 -14.42 -25.91
C ASN A 407 -9.51 -14.47 -26.75
N SER A 408 -8.33 -14.36 -26.13
CA SER A 408 -7.04 -14.30 -26.85
C SER A 408 -6.94 -13.15 -27.87
N GLY A 409 -7.50 -12.00 -27.51
CA GLY A 409 -7.59 -10.80 -28.34
C GLY A 409 -8.99 -10.57 -28.90
N LEU A 410 -9.18 -9.41 -29.52
CA LEU A 410 -10.42 -9.03 -30.19
C LEU A 410 -10.23 -9.05 -31.71
N PRO A 411 -11.26 -9.43 -32.49
CA PRO A 411 -11.23 -9.26 -33.94
C PRO A 411 -10.94 -7.80 -34.30
N LYS A 412 -10.05 -7.58 -35.28
CA LYS A 412 -9.57 -6.24 -35.66
C LYS A 412 -10.70 -5.23 -35.90
N ARG A 413 -11.78 -5.65 -36.57
CA ARG A 413 -12.96 -4.81 -36.82
C ARG A 413 -13.59 -4.30 -35.53
N ASN A 414 -13.77 -5.19 -34.55
CA ASN A 414 -14.40 -4.90 -33.26
C ASN A 414 -13.49 -4.01 -32.41
N PHE A 415 -12.19 -4.30 -32.40
CA PHE A 415 -11.19 -3.46 -31.73
C PHE A 415 -11.14 -2.04 -32.32
N ASP A 416 -11.04 -1.91 -33.65
CA ASP A 416 -11.00 -0.61 -34.32
C ASP A 416 -12.28 0.19 -34.07
N TYR A 417 -13.43 -0.48 -34.00
CA TYR A 417 -14.70 0.14 -33.64
C TYR A 417 -14.69 0.69 -32.21
N LEU A 418 -14.41 -0.15 -31.21
CA LEU A 418 -14.40 0.26 -29.80
C LEU A 418 -13.42 1.41 -29.55
N ARG A 419 -12.23 1.36 -30.15
CA ARG A 419 -11.23 2.45 -30.07
C ARG A 419 -11.76 3.77 -30.64
N GLN A 420 -12.53 3.73 -31.73
CA GLN A 420 -13.11 4.94 -32.32
C GLN A 420 -14.24 5.52 -31.47
N VAL A 421 -15.04 4.67 -30.83
CA VAL A 421 -16.15 5.14 -29.98
C VAL A 421 -15.60 5.73 -28.68
N GLU A 422 -14.59 5.10 -28.06
CA GLU A 422 -13.91 5.61 -26.86
C GLU A 422 -13.23 6.96 -27.12
N GLY A 423 -12.50 7.10 -28.24
CA GLY A 423 -11.80 8.34 -28.59
C GLY A 423 -12.69 9.56 -28.88
N ARG A 424 -14.02 9.38 -28.97
CA ARG A 424 -15.00 10.48 -29.12
C ARG A 424 -15.55 11.00 -27.79
N MET A 425 -15.22 10.36 -26.66
CA MET A 425 -15.69 10.76 -25.33
C MET A 425 -14.71 11.67 -24.58
N HIS A 426 -13.54 11.93 -25.15
CA HIS A 426 -12.59 12.98 -24.75
C HIS A 426 -12.65 14.14 -25.75
#